data_AF-A0A960B5Q8-F1
#
_entry.id   AF-A0A960B5Q8-F1
#
_cell.length_a   1.000
_cell.length_b   1.000
_cell.length_c   1.000
_cell.angle_alpha   90.00
_cell.angle_beta   90.00
_cell.angle_gamma   90.00
#
_symmetry.space_group_name_H-M   'P 1'
#
loop_
_entity.id
_entity.type
_entity.pdbx_description
1 polymer ?
#
loop_
_entity_poly.entity_id
_entity_poly.type
_entity_poly.pdbx_seq_one_letter_code
_entity_poly.pdbx_strand_id
1 'polypeptide(L)'
;ADLWRRVLGHAAASAGTLIVPAAPGADDLHTRAGLDLLHELPTVLQWTSSLGGPLVLGSYLYADGGTNVRLSVAGDALATSLQARRDDVTLAFLATPTDVFAVPAEAVEHSVAAYQARSLLAKLPGRGLRAVSGGKLLQRAYRPGVDPGICDSLVPQQGPNYALGKRMQRWRATAERAAGRTVSMNVAPPTRTRSVVKNRALAAAYAGAHRFGAEVFDPATTRVLMAALLVHDLHVPAPAFAEPWQEEAHQAVHGGLWRTGYAPRSALGLAALLGFGSTRA
;
A
#
# COMPACT_ATOMS: atom_id res chain seq x y z
N ALA A 1 -22.57 -10.87 -7.34
CA ALA A 1 -22.70 -12.28 -7.77
C ALA A 1 -21.35 -12.96 -8.05
N ASP A 2 -20.41 -12.35 -8.77
CA ASP A 2 -19.16 -13.03 -9.19
C ASP A 2 -18.03 -13.09 -8.13
N LEU A 3 -17.99 -12.18 -7.14
CA LEU A 3 -16.90 -12.14 -6.15
C LEU A 3 -16.79 -13.44 -5.34
N TRP A 4 -17.85 -13.85 -4.66
CA TRP A 4 -17.83 -15.05 -3.82
C TRP A 4 -17.65 -16.32 -4.62
N ARG A 5 -18.20 -16.41 -5.83
CA ARG A 5 -17.95 -17.54 -6.73
C ARG A 5 -16.46 -17.71 -7.02
N ARG A 6 -15.76 -16.60 -7.32
CA ARG A 6 -14.30 -16.61 -7.53
C ARG A 6 -13.52 -16.94 -6.26
N VAL A 7 -13.89 -16.40 -5.11
CA VAL A 7 -13.20 -16.65 -3.84
C VAL A 7 -13.37 -18.12 -3.40
N LEU A 8 -14.60 -18.63 -3.45
CA LEU A 8 -14.90 -20.03 -3.14
C LEU A 8 -14.20 -20.99 -4.12
N GLY A 9 -14.23 -20.68 -5.42
CA GLY A 9 -13.52 -21.48 -6.43
C GLY A 9 -12.01 -21.49 -6.22
N HIS A 10 -11.41 -20.35 -5.84
CA HIS A 10 -9.99 -20.29 -5.51
C HIS A 10 -9.66 -21.13 -4.27
N ALA A 11 -10.47 -21.03 -3.22
CA ALA A 11 -10.29 -21.82 -2.00
C ALA A 11 -10.39 -23.33 -2.28
N ALA A 12 -11.40 -23.76 -3.04
CA ALA A 12 -11.60 -25.16 -3.41
C ALA A 12 -10.45 -25.75 -4.23
N ALA A 13 -9.72 -24.92 -4.98
CA ALA A 13 -8.54 -25.31 -5.75
C ALA A 13 -7.22 -25.13 -4.98
N SER A 14 -7.27 -24.77 -3.70
CA SER A 14 -6.09 -24.49 -2.86
C SER A 14 -5.97 -25.50 -1.71
N ALA A 15 -4.81 -25.51 -1.06
CA ALA A 15 -4.57 -26.37 0.10
C ALA A 15 -5.17 -25.81 1.41
N GLY A 16 -5.72 -24.60 1.40
CA GLY A 16 -6.25 -23.92 2.60
C GLY A 16 -7.74 -24.18 2.82
N THR A 17 -8.19 -23.95 4.05
CA THR A 17 -9.63 -23.95 4.39
C THR A 17 -10.15 -22.52 4.40
N LEU A 18 -11.23 -22.27 3.68
CA LEU A 18 -11.95 -20.99 3.72
C LEU A 18 -13.17 -21.12 4.64
N ILE A 19 -13.17 -20.37 5.74
CA ILE A 19 -14.33 -20.17 6.61
C ILE A 19 -14.94 -18.81 6.25
N VAL A 20 -16.24 -18.77 6.01
CA VAL A 20 -16.94 -17.58 5.52
C VAL A 20 -18.25 -17.39 6.29
N PRO A 21 -18.62 -16.15 6.69
CA PRO A 21 -19.94 -15.91 7.23
C PRO A 21 -20.96 -16.02 6.10
N ALA A 22 -22.11 -16.64 6.38
CA ALA A 22 -23.21 -16.71 5.43
C ALA A 22 -24.53 -16.56 6.16
N ALA A 23 -25.47 -15.83 5.56
CA ALA A 23 -26.84 -15.80 6.04
C ALA A 23 -27.44 -17.22 6.03
N PRO A 24 -28.30 -17.64 6.98
CA PRO A 24 -28.98 -18.94 6.96
C PRO A 24 -29.83 -19.15 5.70
N GLY A 25 -30.11 -20.41 5.34
CA GLY A 25 -30.90 -20.75 4.14
C GLY A 25 -30.35 -21.93 3.33
N ALA A 26 -31.04 -22.24 2.23
CA ALA A 26 -30.72 -23.36 1.33
C ALA A 26 -30.09 -22.93 -0.01
N ASP A 27 -30.11 -21.64 -0.34
CA ASP A 27 -29.50 -21.12 -1.56
C ASP A 27 -27.98 -21.35 -1.58
N ASP A 28 -27.40 -21.32 -2.77
CA ASP A 28 -25.96 -21.48 -3.00
C ASP A 28 -25.13 -20.55 -2.11
N LEU A 29 -24.05 -21.06 -1.52
CA LEU A 29 -23.21 -20.29 -0.59
C LEU A 29 -22.71 -18.96 -1.19
N HIS A 30 -22.43 -18.92 -2.49
CA HIS A 30 -21.92 -17.71 -3.15
C HIS A 30 -22.93 -16.55 -3.21
N THR A 31 -24.23 -16.80 -2.99
CA THR A 31 -25.26 -15.76 -2.94
C THR A 31 -25.50 -15.26 -1.51
N ARG A 32 -25.24 -16.10 -0.50
CA ARG A 32 -25.47 -15.80 0.93
C ARG A 32 -24.22 -15.39 1.71
N ALA A 33 -23.04 -15.59 1.13
CA ALA A 33 -21.77 -15.31 1.79
C ALA A 33 -21.49 -13.81 1.97
N GLY A 34 -20.77 -13.49 3.04
CA GLY A 34 -20.25 -12.17 3.34
C GLY A 34 -21.04 -11.40 4.39
N LEU A 35 -20.42 -10.32 4.86
CA LEU A 35 -20.99 -9.33 5.77
C LEU A 35 -20.55 -7.95 5.30
N ASP A 36 -21.39 -6.94 5.53
CA ASP A 36 -21.09 -5.54 5.26
C ASP A 36 -20.51 -4.87 6.51
N LEU A 37 -19.21 -4.55 6.47
CA LEU A 37 -18.52 -3.91 7.58
C LEU A 37 -19.12 -2.55 7.98
N LEU A 38 -19.71 -1.79 7.05
CA LEU A 38 -20.28 -0.48 7.35
C LEU A 38 -21.64 -0.55 8.05
N HIS A 39 -22.44 -1.56 7.71
CA HIS A 39 -23.82 -1.68 8.17
C HIS A 39 -24.00 -2.78 9.22
N GLU A 40 -23.07 -3.72 9.32
CA GLU A 40 -23.17 -4.92 10.15
C GLU A 40 -21.95 -5.09 11.08
N LEU A 41 -21.26 -4.00 11.44
CA LEU A 41 -20.07 -4.03 12.32
C LEU A 41 -20.26 -4.89 13.58
N PRO A 42 -21.38 -4.82 14.33
CA PRO A 42 -21.60 -5.70 15.49
C PRO A 42 -21.64 -7.19 15.12
N THR A 43 -22.28 -7.54 14.00
CA THR A 43 -22.37 -8.91 13.48
C THR A 43 -21.00 -9.40 13.04
N VAL A 44 -20.23 -8.57 12.33
CA VAL A 44 -18.85 -8.88 11.93
C VAL A 44 -17.99 -9.15 13.16
N LEU A 45 -18.07 -8.29 14.17
CA LEU A 45 -17.34 -8.45 15.43
C LEU A 45 -17.75 -9.73 16.17
N GLN A 46 -19.05 -10.03 16.25
CA GLN A 46 -19.53 -11.26 16.89
C GLN A 46 -19.00 -12.51 16.17
N TRP A 47 -19.09 -12.50 14.83
CA TRP A 47 -18.63 -13.61 14.00
C TRP A 47 -17.11 -13.82 14.13
N THR A 48 -16.30 -12.76 13.99
CA THR A 48 -14.84 -12.88 14.13
C THR A 48 -14.42 -13.28 15.55
N SER A 49 -15.15 -12.82 16.58
CA SER A 49 -14.90 -13.24 17.97
C SER A 49 -15.12 -14.74 18.19
N SER A 50 -16.02 -15.36 17.42
CA SER A 50 -16.40 -16.79 17.55
C SER A 50 -15.41 -17.76 16.88
N LEU A 51 -14.48 -17.27 16.06
CA LEU A 51 -13.52 -18.12 15.36
C LEU A 51 -12.51 -18.72 16.33
N GLY A 52 -12.15 -20.00 16.15
CA GLY A 52 -11.16 -20.67 17.01
C GLY A 52 -9.72 -20.34 16.65
N GLY A 53 -8.83 -20.39 17.64
CA GLY A 53 -7.37 -20.24 17.50
C GLY A 53 -6.91 -18.79 17.25
N PRO A 54 -5.58 -18.55 17.26
CA PRO A 54 -5.00 -17.22 17.03
C PRO A 54 -5.46 -16.62 15.70
N LEU A 55 -5.74 -15.32 15.70
CA LEU A 55 -6.27 -14.62 14.53
C LEU A 55 -5.31 -13.57 13.99
N VAL A 56 -5.28 -13.48 12.67
CA VAL A 56 -4.66 -12.36 11.95
C VAL A 56 -5.76 -11.56 11.26
N LEU A 57 -5.99 -10.33 11.72
CA LEU A 57 -6.96 -9.43 11.12
C LEU A 57 -6.27 -8.57 10.05
N GLY A 58 -6.37 -9.02 8.79
CA GLY A 58 -5.88 -8.27 7.63
C GLY A 58 -6.87 -7.18 7.17
N SER A 59 -6.44 -5.92 7.18
CA SER A 59 -7.25 -4.79 6.71
C SER A 59 -6.90 -4.39 5.27
N TYR A 60 -7.55 -5.04 4.30
CA TYR A 60 -7.39 -4.79 2.85
C TYR A 60 -8.58 -4.01 2.26
N LEU A 61 -9.06 -3.03 3.01
CA LEU A 61 -10.26 -2.24 2.70
C LEU A 61 -9.97 -1.16 1.66
N TYR A 62 -10.93 -0.94 0.76
CA TYR A 62 -10.94 0.19 -0.18
C TYR A 62 -12.37 0.49 -0.62
N ALA A 63 -12.71 1.77 -0.68
CA ALA A 63 -13.85 2.28 -1.43
C ALA A 63 -13.50 3.64 -2.05
N ASP A 64 -14.39 4.19 -2.86
CA ASP A 64 -14.20 5.50 -3.45
C ASP A 64 -14.70 6.61 -2.51
N GLY A 65 -14.01 7.74 -2.51
CA GLY A 65 -14.45 8.96 -1.81
C GLY A 65 -14.61 8.80 -0.30
N GLY A 66 -15.63 9.44 0.28
CA GLY A 66 -15.86 9.46 1.72
C GLY A 66 -16.16 8.07 2.32
N THR A 67 -16.67 7.13 1.52
CA THR A 67 -16.89 5.75 1.94
C THR A 67 -15.59 5.06 2.33
N ASN A 68 -14.46 5.42 1.70
CA ASN A 68 -13.14 4.90 2.07
C ASN A 68 -12.78 5.24 3.52
N VAL A 69 -13.07 6.47 3.94
CA VAL A 69 -12.79 6.95 5.30
C VAL A 69 -13.70 6.22 6.28
N ARG A 70 -15.00 6.08 5.97
CA ARG A 70 -15.95 5.31 6.79
C ARG A 70 -15.50 3.86 6.97
N LEU A 71 -15.05 3.21 5.88
CA LEU A 71 -14.51 1.85 5.95
C LEU A 71 -13.25 1.76 6.79
N SER A 72 -12.34 2.74 6.66
CA SER A 72 -11.10 2.77 7.44
C SER A 72 -11.38 2.91 8.93
N VAL A 73 -12.32 3.79 9.31
CA VAL A 73 -12.80 3.94 10.69
C VAL A 73 -13.48 2.67 11.19
N ALA A 74 -14.38 2.07 10.39
CA ALA A 74 -15.07 0.83 10.78
C ALA A 74 -14.09 -0.34 10.97
N GLY A 75 -13.07 -0.44 10.12
CA GLY A 75 -12.00 -1.43 10.27
C GLY A 75 -11.17 -1.22 11.53
N ASP A 76 -10.85 0.03 11.88
CA ASP A 76 -10.15 0.37 13.12
C ASP A 76 -10.99 0.06 14.37
N ALA A 77 -12.29 0.37 14.32
CA ALA A 77 -13.24 0.04 15.37
C ALA A 77 -13.39 -1.47 15.55
N LEU A 78 -13.44 -2.24 14.46
CA LEU A 78 -13.43 -3.72 14.50
C LEU A 78 -12.16 -4.25 15.15
N ALA A 79 -10.98 -3.76 14.72
CA ALA A 79 -9.70 -4.19 15.26
C ALA A 79 -9.62 -3.95 16.77
N THR A 80 -9.90 -2.72 17.20
CA THR A 80 -9.89 -2.34 18.62
C THR A 80 -10.88 -3.15 19.44
N SER A 81 -12.11 -3.35 18.93
CA SER A 81 -13.15 -4.09 19.64
C SER A 81 -12.86 -5.59 19.72
N LEU A 82 -12.22 -6.15 18.68
CA LEU A 82 -11.84 -7.56 18.66
C LEU A 82 -10.69 -7.83 19.62
N GLN A 83 -9.67 -6.96 19.64
CA GLN A 83 -8.56 -7.03 20.59
C GLN A 83 -9.00 -6.80 22.04
N ALA A 84 -10.05 -6.03 22.29
CA ALA A 84 -10.64 -5.91 23.63
C ALA A 84 -11.35 -7.19 24.11
N ARG A 85 -11.68 -8.11 23.20
CA ARG A 85 -12.34 -9.39 23.51
C ARG A 85 -11.39 -10.58 23.46
N ARG A 86 -10.20 -10.40 22.88
CA ARG A 86 -9.28 -11.47 22.51
C ARG A 86 -7.83 -10.98 22.58
N ASP A 87 -7.02 -11.72 23.32
CA ASP A 87 -5.60 -11.43 23.48
C ASP A 87 -4.72 -12.04 22.36
N ASP A 88 -5.31 -12.85 21.48
CA ASP A 88 -4.64 -13.63 20.44
C ASP A 88 -4.83 -13.06 19.01
N VAL A 89 -4.98 -11.74 18.90
CA VAL A 89 -5.26 -11.05 17.63
C VAL A 89 -4.06 -10.21 17.19
N THR A 90 -3.46 -10.60 16.07
CA THR A 90 -2.44 -9.81 15.36
C THR A 90 -3.09 -9.02 14.22
N LEU A 91 -2.73 -7.75 14.07
CA LEU A 91 -3.22 -6.93 12.95
C LEU A 91 -2.27 -7.04 11.75
N ALA A 92 -2.83 -6.94 10.55
CA ALA A 92 -2.05 -6.92 9.31
C ALA A 92 -2.53 -5.85 8.33
N PHE A 93 -1.60 -5.08 7.76
CA PHE A 93 -1.86 -3.96 6.87
C PHE A 93 -0.92 -3.96 5.67
N LEU A 94 -1.40 -3.44 4.53
CA LEU A 94 -0.56 -3.05 3.41
C LEU A 94 -0.49 -1.52 3.36
N ALA A 95 0.67 -0.98 3.74
CA ALA A 95 0.93 0.44 3.62
C ALA A 95 1.05 0.79 2.13
N THR A 96 0.51 1.94 1.74
CA THR A 96 0.62 2.41 0.36
C THR A 96 2.03 2.98 0.11
N PRO A 97 2.65 2.72 -1.04
CA PRO A 97 3.95 3.31 -1.37
C PRO A 97 3.83 4.78 -1.79
N THR A 98 2.60 5.29 -1.95
CA THR A 98 2.28 6.67 -2.35
C THR A 98 1.81 7.50 -1.16
N ASP A 99 2.66 7.54 -0.12
CA ASP A 99 2.45 8.31 1.11
C ASP A 99 3.72 9.15 1.39
N VAL A 100 3.83 9.77 2.55
CA VAL A 100 5.08 10.39 3.02
C VAL A 100 5.78 9.44 3.98
N PHE A 101 7.05 9.18 3.72
CA PHE A 101 7.90 8.31 4.53
C PHE A 101 9.20 9.02 4.88
N ALA A 102 9.67 8.81 6.12
CA ALA A 102 11.08 8.94 6.39
C ALA A 102 11.79 7.70 5.84
N VAL A 103 12.91 7.91 5.16
CA VAL A 103 13.65 6.86 4.45
C VAL A 103 15.10 6.85 4.93
N PRO A 104 15.74 5.68 4.94
CA PRO A 104 17.07 5.53 5.51
C PRO A 104 18.15 6.14 4.60
N ALA A 105 19.32 6.45 5.18
CA ALA A 105 20.42 7.13 4.49
C ALA A 105 20.83 6.44 3.18
N GLU A 106 20.85 5.10 3.12
CA GLU A 106 21.22 4.38 1.90
C GLU A 106 20.24 4.63 0.74
N ALA A 107 18.96 4.89 1.03
CA ALA A 107 17.99 5.26 0.01
C ALA A 107 18.26 6.67 -0.52
N VAL A 108 18.65 7.60 0.38
CA VAL A 108 19.05 8.97 0.05
C VAL A 108 20.30 8.97 -0.82
N GLU A 109 21.34 8.24 -0.41
CA GLU A 109 22.60 8.12 -1.15
C GLU A 109 22.40 7.57 -2.55
N HIS A 110 21.61 6.48 -2.67
CA HIS A 110 21.28 5.89 -3.95
C HIS A 110 20.55 6.90 -4.87
N SER A 111 19.57 7.61 -4.34
CA SER A 111 18.82 8.63 -5.09
C SER A 111 19.72 9.78 -5.55
N VAL A 112 20.61 10.25 -4.69
CA VAL A 112 21.58 11.31 -5.03
C VAL A 112 22.51 10.84 -6.15
N ALA A 113 23.04 9.62 -6.06
CA ALA A 113 23.86 9.02 -7.11
C ALA A 113 23.08 8.89 -8.43
N ALA A 114 21.85 8.38 -8.39
CA ALA A 114 20.97 8.25 -9.55
C ALA A 114 20.71 9.62 -10.22
N TYR A 115 20.51 10.68 -9.43
CA TYR A 115 20.33 12.03 -9.98
C TYR A 115 21.61 12.60 -10.60
N GLN A 116 22.79 12.28 -10.08
CA GLN A 116 24.06 12.76 -10.61
C GLN A 116 24.46 12.02 -11.90
N ALA A 117 24.25 10.71 -11.92
CA ALA A 117 24.59 9.80 -13.02
C ALA A 117 23.71 9.96 -14.27
N ARG A 118 22.66 10.80 -14.24
CA ARG A 118 21.81 11.06 -15.41
C ARG A 118 22.62 11.48 -16.64
N SER A 119 22.28 10.90 -17.79
CA SER A 119 22.94 11.16 -19.06
C SER A 119 22.87 12.64 -19.46
N LEU A 120 23.87 13.11 -20.20
CA LEU A 120 23.89 14.48 -20.75
C LEU A 120 22.67 14.76 -21.63
N LEU A 121 22.22 13.74 -22.38
CA LEU A 121 20.99 13.79 -23.19
C LEU A 121 19.71 13.94 -22.35
N ALA A 122 19.67 13.46 -21.10
CA ALA A 122 18.56 13.71 -20.18
C ALA A 122 18.69 15.08 -19.46
N LYS A 123 19.92 15.61 -19.31
CA LYS A 123 20.19 16.88 -18.64
C LYS A 123 19.75 18.09 -19.48
N LEU A 124 19.91 18.06 -20.80
CA LEU A 124 19.58 19.18 -21.70
C LEU A 124 18.06 19.46 -21.79
N PRO A 125 17.19 18.50 -22.15
CA PRO A 125 15.74 18.70 -22.14
C PRO A 125 15.21 18.96 -20.72
N GLY A 126 15.81 18.32 -19.72
CA GLY A 126 15.42 18.51 -18.32
C GLY A 126 15.63 19.93 -17.81
N ARG A 127 16.67 20.65 -18.26
CA ARG A 127 16.88 22.06 -17.94
C ARG A 127 15.79 22.95 -18.55
N GLY A 128 15.41 22.70 -19.80
CA GLY A 128 14.31 23.41 -20.46
C GLY A 128 12.97 23.21 -19.75
N LEU A 129 12.61 21.95 -19.46
CA LEU A 129 11.39 21.62 -18.70
C LEU A 129 11.38 22.24 -17.30
N ARG A 130 12.52 22.24 -16.61
CA ARG A 130 12.65 22.88 -15.30
C ARG A 130 12.50 24.40 -15.40
N ALA A 131 13.06 25.03 -16.43
CA ALA A 131 12.89 26.48 -16.63
C ALA A 131 11.43 26.85 -16.94
N VAL A 132 10.80 26.15 -17.89
CA VAL A 132 9.39 26.40 -18.29
C VAL A 132 8.42 26.15 -17.14
N SER A 133 8.70 25.17 -16.28
CA SER A 133 7.86 24.89 -15.10
C SER A 133 8.16 25.77 -13.88
N GLY A 134 9.05 26.77 -13.99
CA GLY A 134 9.45 27.60 -12.85
C GLY A 134 10.15 26.80 -11.74
N GLY A 135 10.91 25.78 -12.12
CA GLY A 135 11.65 24.92 -11.20
C GLY A 135 10.86 23.77 -10.60
N LYS A 136 9.57 23.60 -10.95
CA LYS A 136 8.66 22.63 -10.31
C LYS A 136 8.86 21.18 -10.77
N LEU A 137 9.33 20.97 -12.00
CA LEU A 137 9.59 19.63 -12.54
C LEU A 137 11.04 19.18 -12.34
N LEU A 138 11.23 17.86 -12.28
CA LEU A 138 12.57 17.22 -12.27
C LEU A 138 13.48 17.71 -11.13
N GLN A 139 12.87 17.97 -9.97
CA GLN A 139 13.58 18.33 -8.74
C GLN A 139 14.30 17.10 -8.19
N ARG A 140 15.44 17.30 -7.51
CA ARG A 140 16.11 16.23 -6.76
C ARG A 140 15.14 15.67 -5.70
N ALA A 141 15.14 14.36 -5.48
CA ALA A 141 14.33 13.78 -4.40
C ALA A 141 14.84 14.22 -3.02
N TYR A 142 16.16 14.25 -2.83
CA TYR A 142 16.79 14.61 -1.56
C TYR A 142 17.95 15.58 -1.74
N ARG A 143 18.27 16.27 -0.64
CA ARG A 143 19.56 16.96 -0.49
C ARG A 143 20.62 15.91 -0.11
N PRO A 144 21.86 15.98 -0.62
CA PRO A 144 22.92 15.06 -0.19
C PRO A 144 23.17 15.13 1.32
N GLY A 145 23.39 13.97 1.94
CA GLY A 145 23.77 13.85 3.35
C GLY A 145 22.64 14.03 4.38
N VAL A 146 21.37 14.07 3.96
CA VAL A 146 20.24 14.09 4.91
C VAL A 146 19.96 12.69 5.45
N ASP A 147 19.71 12.59 6.75
CA ASP A 147 19.36 11.35 7.43
C ASP A 147 18.44 11.63 8.65
N PRO A 148 17.20 11.11 8.68
CA PRO A 148 16.53 10.42 7.57
C PRO A 148 16.17 11.38 6.42
N GLY A 149 16.04 10.84 5.22
CA GLY A 149 15.42 11.56 4.10
C GLY A 149 13.90 11.57 4.24
N ILE A 150 13.21 12.58 3.67
CA ILE A 150 11.74 12.59 3.58
C ILE A 150 11.32 12.36 2.14
N CYS A 151 10.76 11.19 1.86
CA CYS A 151 10.19 10.85 0.57
C CYS A 151 8.72 11.27 0.53
N ASP A 152 8.42 12.37 -0.16
CA ASP A 152 7.04 12.75 -0.47
C ASP A 152 6.62 12.10 -1.81
N SER A 153 6.03 10.91 -1.71
CA SER A 153 5.42 10.18 -2.83
C SER A 153 3.89 10.28 -2.84
N LEU A 154 3.30 11.25 -2.12
CA LEU A 154 1.86 11.48 -2.17
C LEU A 154 1.41 11.78 -3.60
N VAL A 155 0.33 11.11 -4.01
CA VAL A 155 -0.32 11.31 -5.31
C VAL A 155 -1.63 12.07 -5.07
N PRO A 156 -1.68 13.40 -5.27
CA PRO A 156 -2.89 14.20 -5.01
C PRO A 156 -4.12 13.70 -5.76
N GLN A 157 -3.93 13.07 -6.93
CA GLN A 157 -4.99 12.51 -7.76
C GLN A 157 -5.72 11.34 -7.08
N GLN A 158 -5.12 10.68 -6.09
CA GLN A 158 -5.82 9.68 -5.26
C GLN A 158 -6.80 10.35 -4.26
N GLY A 159 -6.63 11.65 -4.01
CA GLY A 159 -7.51 12.45 -3.17
C GLY A 159 -7.25 12.30 -1.66
N PRO A 160 -7.77 13.25 -0.86
CA PRO A 160 -7.53 13.30 0.58
C PRO A 160 -8.14 12.11 1.33
N ASN A 161 -9.27 11.58 0.86
CA ASN A 161 -9.94 10.43 1.49
C ASN A 161 -9.13 9.14 1.40
N TYR A 162 -8.43 8.92 0.28
CA TYR A 162 -7.53 7.78 0.13
C TYR A 162 -6.32 7.93 1.04
N ALA A 163 -5.67 9.11 1.00
CA ALA A 163 -4.51 9.42 1.82
C ALA A 163 -4.83 9.26 3.32
N LEU A 164 -5.96 9.79 3.79
CA LEU A 164 -6.39 9.65 5.18
C LEU A 164 -6.64 8.19 5.55
N GLY A 165 -7.40 7.44 4.74
CA GLY A 165 -7.69 6.04 5.03
C GLY A 165 -6.43 5.17 5.15
N LYS A 166 -5.47 5.37 4.23
CA LYS A 166 -4.19 4.66 4.30
C LYS A 166 -3.31 5.09 5.47
N ARG A 167 -3.35 6.37 5.84
CA ARG A 167 -2.59 6.87 6.98
C ARG A 167 -3.15 6.42 8.33
N MET A 168 -4.47 6.25 8.44
CA MET A 168 -5.09 5.65 9.63
C MET A 168 -4.60 4.22 9.88
N GLN A 169 -4.46 3.40 8.83
CA GLN A 169 -3.90 2.05 8.95
C GLN A 169 -2.46 2.07 9.50
N ARG A 170 -1.63 3.03 9.04
CA ARG A 170 -0.25 3.21 9.54
C ARG A 170 -0.21 3.66 11.00
N TRP A 171 -1.07 4.61 11.38
CA TRP A 171 -1.16 5.07 12.77
C TRP A 171 -1.61 3.95 13.71
N ARG A 172 -2.58 3.12 13.30
CA ARG A 172 -2.97 1.94 14.08
C ARG A 172 -1.78 1.01 14.28
N ALA A 173 -1.08 0.62 13.21
CA ALA A 173 0.08 -0.25 13.32
C ALA A 173 1.17 0.31 14.26
N THR A 174 1.45 1.62 14.17
CA THR A 174 2.38 2.30 15.08
C THR A 174 1.91 2.22 16.54
N ALA A 175 0.62 2.44 16.80
CA ALA A 175 0.05 2.35 18.14
C ALA A 175 0.08 0.92 18.71
N GLU A 176 -0.16 -0.09 17.88
CA GLU A 176 -0.05 -1.51 18.28
C GLU A 176 1.37 -1.86 18.72
N ARG A 177 2.37 -1.43 17.95
CA ARG A 177 3.79 -1.66 18.26
C ARG A 177 4.24 -0.92 19.50
N ALA A 178 3.82 0.34 19.65
CA ALA A 178 4.09 1.11 20.86
C ALA A 178 3.48 0.45 22.12
N ALA A 179 2.40 -0.32 21.96
CA ALA A 179 1.80 -1.13 23.01
C ALA A 179 2.40 -2.54 23.15
N GLY A 180 3.52 -2.83 22.46
CA GLY A 180 4.23 -4.11 22.54
C GLY A 180 3.55 -5.27 21.79
N ARG A 181 2.56 -4.99 20.93
CA ARG A 181 1.84 -6.02 20.16
C ARG A 181 2.49 -6.26 18.80
N THR A 182 2.49 -7.51 18.36
CA THR A 182 2.87 -7.87 17.00
C THR A 182 1.88 -7.26 16.00
N VAL A 183 2.40 -6.68 14.92
CA VAL A 183 1.63 -6.24 13.74
C VAL A 183 2.47 -6.54 12.50
N SER A 184 1.85 -6.99 11.41
CA SER A 184 2.50 -7.01 10.11
C SER A 184 2.06 -5.79 9.32
N MET A 185 2.96 -4.83 9.12
CA MET A 185 2.71 -3.69 8.26
C MET A 185 3.89 -3.48 7.33
N ASN A 186 3.66 -3.73 6.05
CA ASN A 186 4.68 -3.58 5.03
C ASN A 186 4.23 -2.60 3.96
N VAL A 187 5.15 -1.73 3.52
CA VAL A 187 4.94 -0.88 2.34
C VAL A 187 4.88 -1.78 1.12
N ALA A 188 3.71 -1.88 0.50
CA ALA A 188 3.50 -2.68 -0.70
C ALA A 188 3.98 -1.93 -1.96
N PRO A 189 4.40 -2.62 -3.02
CA PRO A 189 4.85 -1.95 -4.23
C PRO A 189 3.72 -1.28 -4.99
N PRO A 190 4.04 -0.31 -5.88
CA PRO A 190 3.11 0.11 -6.91
C PRO A 190 2.74 -1.10 -7.76
N THR A 191 1.45 -1.41 -7.89
CA THR A 191 0.98 -2.63 -8.56
C THR A 191 -0.02 -2.31 -9.68
N ARG A 192 0.12 -2.95 -10.85
CA ARG A 192 -0.82 -2.80 -12.00
C ARG A 192 -2.15 -3.53 -11.75
N THR A 193 -2.89 -3.14 -10.72
CA THR A 193 -4.20 -3.73 -10.41
C THR A 193 -5.29 -3.18 -11.32
N ARG A 194 -6.38 -3.95 -11.48
CA ARG A 194 -7.54 -3.53 -12.28
C ARG A 194 -8.13 -2.20 -11.80
N SER A 195 -8.17 -1.95 -10.50
CA SER A 195 -8.69 -0.71 -9.91
C SER A 195 -7.84 0.50 -10.28
N VAL A 196 -6.51 0.34 -10.35
CA VAL A 196 -5.59 1.42 -10.73
C VAL A 196 -5.65 1.71 -12.23
N VAL A 197 -5.63 0.67 -13.08
CA VAL A 197 -5.59 0.85 -14.54
C VAL A 197 -6.90 1.39 -15.13
N LYS A 198 -8.02 1.31 -14.41
CA LYS A 198 -9.28 1.96 -14.79
C LYS A 198 -9.14 3.49 -14.86
N ASN A 199 -8.26 4.08 -14.05
CA ASN A 199 -7.94 5.49 -14.15
C ASN A 199 -6.83 5.69 -15.20
N ARG A 200 -7.18 6.26 -16.36
CA ARG A 200 -6.25 6.45 -17.49
C ARG A 200 -4.99 7.22 -17.12
N ALA A 201 -5.09 8.22 -16.24
CA ALA A 201 -3.94 9.02 -15.83
C ALA A 201 -2.97 8.21 -14.96
N LEU A 202 -3.49 7.40 -14.02
CA LEU A 202 -2.67 6.50 -13.20
C LEU A 202 -2.07 5.37 -14.04
N ALA A 203 -2.85 4.79 -14.97
CA ALA A 203 -2.37 3.77 -15.90
C ALA A 203 -1.16 4.26 -16.71
N ALA A 204 -1.28 5.47 -17.27
CA ALA A 204 -0.19 6.10 -18.01
C ALA A 204 1.01 6.42 -17.11
N ALA A 205 0.80 6.94 -15.90
CA ALA A 205 1.88 7.18 -14.95
C ALA A 205 2.66 5.90 -14.63
N TYR A 206 1.94 4.78 -14.45
CA TYR A 206 2.55 3.49 -14.16
C TYR A 206 3.30 2.92 -15.37
N ALA A 207 2.78 3.12 -16.59
CA ALA A 207 3.50 2.77 -17.81
C ALA A 207 4.82 3.56 -17.95
N GLY A 208 4.83 4.83 -17.54
CA GLY A 208 6.02 5.69 -17.59
C GLY A 208 6.97 5.59 -16.39
N ALA A 209 6.57 4.96 -15.29
CA ALA A 209 7.29 4.97 -14.01
C ALA A 209 8.73 4.43 -14.10
N HIS A 210 8.95 3.38 -14.90
CA HIS A 210 10.27 2.77 -15.10
C HIS A 210 11.31 3.76 -15.64
N ARG A 211 10.89 4.76 -16.43
CA ARG A 211 11.78 5.82 -16.95
C ARG A 211 12.36 6.73 -15.86
N PHE A 212 11.77 6.69 -14.67
CA PHE A 212 12.19 7.44 -13.50
C PHE A 212 12.77 6.53 -12.41
N GLY A 213 13.00 5.25 -12.70
CA GLY A 213 13.58 4.29 -11.75
C GLY A 213 12.59 3.69 -10.76
N ALA A 214 11.28 3.84 -11.00
CA ALA A 214 10.24 3.20 -10.21
C ALA A 214 9.67 1.97 -10.96
N GLU A 215 9.65 0.83 -10.27
CA GLU A 215 9.10 -0.42 -10.78
C GLU A 215 7.64 -0.58 -10.35
N VAL A 216 6.81 -0.97 -11.33
CA VAL A 216 5.41 -1.32 -11.08
C VAL A 216 5.25 -2.82 -11.21
N PHE A 217 4.87 -3.46 -10.12
CA PHE A 217 4.79 -4.90 -9.97
C PHE A 217 3.52 -5.45 -10.61
N ASP A 218 3.60 -6.71 -11.05
CA ASP A 218 2.42 -7.49 -11.39
C ASP A 218 1.62 -7.84 -10.12
N PRO A 219 0.27 -7.89 -10.17
CA PRO A 219 -0.56 -8.31 -9.04
C PRO A 219 -0.20 -9.68 -8.47
N ALA A 220 0.18 -10.66 -9.29
CA ALA A 220 0.55 -11.99 -8.83
C ALA A 220 1.84 -11.94 -7.99
N THR A 221 2.86 -11.22 -8.47
CA THR A 221 4.12 -11.00 -7.74
C THR A 221 3.87 -10.28 -6.43
N THR A 222 3.08 -9.20 -6.46
CA THR A 222 2.73 -8.44 -5.25
C THR A 222 2.03 -9.33 -4.23
N ARG A 223 1.03 -10.11 -4.66
CA ARG A 223 0.27 -10.99 -3.76
C ARG A 223 1.18 -12.01 -3.07
N VAL A 224 2.05 -12.68 -3.83
CA VAL A 224 2.97 -13.69 -3.28
C VAL A 224 3.96 -13.04 -2.31
N LEU A 225 4.56 -11.92 -2.70
CA LEU A 225 5.54 -11.22 -1.87
C LEU A 225 4.92 -10.71 -0.56
N MET A 226 3.77 -10.05 -0.62
CA MET A 226 3.11 -9.51 0.58
C MET A 226 2.59 -10.62 1.50
N ALA A 227 2.15 -11.76 0.94
CA ALA A 227 1.78 -12.93 1.74
C ALA A 227 2.99 -13.57 2.42
N ALA A 228 4.12 -13.67 1.72
CA ALA A 228 5.37 -14.18 2.30
C ALA A 228 5.88 -13.29 3.43
N LEU A 229 5.84 -11.96 3.27
CA LEU A 229 6.18 -11.01 4.33
C LEU A 229 5.25 -11.10 5.53
N LEU A 230 3.93 -11.26 5.30
CA LEU A 230 2.98 -11.50 6.40
C LEU A 230 3.36 -12.77 7.18
N VAL A 231 3.62 -13.88 6.50
CA VAL A 231 4.03 -15.12 7.17
C VAL A 231 5.34 -14.92 7.92
N HIS A 232 6.33 -14.25 7.31
CA HIS A 232 7.59 -13.93 7.95
C HIS A 232 7.38 -13.13 9.25
N ASP A 233 6.61 -12.04 9.23
CA ASP A 233 6.37 -11.19 10.39
C ASP A 233 5.65 -11.89 11.55
N LEU A 234 4.87 -12.94 11.24
CA LEU A 234 4.18 -13.74 12.25
C LEU A 234 5.09 -14.76 12.93
N HIS A 235 6.20 -15.15 12.29
CA HIS A 235 7.07 -16.24 12.77
C HIS A 235 8.46 -15.76 13.18
N VAL A 236 8.90 -14.60 12.69
CA VAL A 236 10.21 -14.04 12.96
C VAL A 236 10.05 -12.77 13.80
N PRO A 237 10.61 -12.73 15.03
CA PRO A 237 10.57 -11.52 15.84
C PRO A 237 11.17 -10.33 15.08
N ALA A 238 10.42 -9.24 15.01
CA ALA A 238 10.94 -8.00 14.46
C ALA A 238 12.09 -7.47 15.34
N PRO A 239 13.13 -6.86 14.75
CA PRO A 239 14.15 -6.19 15.54
C PRO A 239 13.54 -5.00 16.29
N ALA A 240 14.19 -4.57 17.36
CA ALA A 240 13.81 -3.36 18.07
C ALA A 240 14.20 -2.12 17.23
N PHE A 241 13.24 -1.25 16.98
CA PHE A 241 13.45 0.02 16.30
C PHE A 241 13.42 1.17 17.31
N ALA A 242 14.31 2.14 17.15
CA ALA A 242 14.33 3.32 18.01
C ALA A 242 13.19 4.28 17.68
N GLU A 243 12.83 4.36 16.39
CA GLU A 243 11.81 5.27 15.88
C GLU A 243 10.83 4.54 14.96
N PRO A 244 9.52 4.87 14.99
CA PRO A 244 8.50 4.17 14.19
C PRO A 244 8.79 4.11 12.68
N TRP A 245 9.42 5.15 12.13
CA TRP A 245 9.71 5.19 10.70
C TRP A 245 10.74 4.14 10.26
N GLN A 246 11.63 3.71 11.15
CA GLN A 246 12.63 2.70 10.84
C GLN A 246 11.95 1.34 10.61
N GLU A 247 10.90 1.06 11.36
CA GLU A 247 10.06 -0.12 11.16
C GLU A 247 9.37 -0.08 9.81
N GLU A 248 8.75 1.06 9.47
CA GLU A 248 8.11 1.25 8.16
C GLU A 248 9.09 1.05 6.99
N ALA A 249 10.38 1.36 7.21
CA ALA A 249 11.43 1.22 6.22
C ALA A 249 12.05 -0.19 6.12
N HIS A 250 12.08 -0.96 7.21
CA HIS A 250 12.88 -2.18 7.34
C HIS A 250 12.63 -3.24 6.24
N GLN A 251 11.37 -3.43 5.85
CA GLN A 251 10.97 -4.41 4.82
C GLN A 251 10.15 -3.75 3.70
N ALA A 252 10.32 -2.45 3.50
CA ALA A 252 9.54 -1.70 2.54
C ALA A 252 9.79 -2.16 1.09
N VAL A 253 8.74 -2.62 0.42
CA VAL A 253 8.76 -2.95 -1.00
C VAL A 253 8.29 -1.73 -1.79
N HIS A 254 9.03 -0.62 -1.70
CA HIS A 254 8.62 0.68 -2.27
C HIS A 254 8.75 0.78 -3.80
N GLY A 255 9.08 -0.31 -4.51
CA GLY A 255 9.21 -0.35 -5.98
C GLY A 255 10.18 0.70 -6.53
N GLY A 256 11.28 0.99 -5.82
CA GLY A 256 12.27 1.99 -6.23
C GLY A 256 11.88 3.45 -5.97
N LEU A 257 10.64 3.77 -5.57
CA LEU A 257 10.18 5.16 -5.36
C LEU A 257 11.09 5.98 -4.43
N TRP A 258 11.57 5.39 -3.34
CA TRP A 258 12.46 6.04 -2.39
C TRP A 258 13.88 6.25 -2.91
N ARG A 259 14.28 5.52 -3.97
CA ARG A 259 15.63 5.53 -4.55
C ARG A 259 15.70 6.25 -5.89
N THR A 260 14.57 6.71 -6.43
CA THR A 260 14.55 7.49 -7.68
C THR A 260 15.32 8.80 -7.54
N GLY A 261 16.00 9.24 -8.60
CA GLY A 261 16.78 10.48 -8.55
C GLY A 261 15.93 11.76 -8.45
N TYR A 262 14.67 11.69 -8.86
CA TYR A 262 13.77 12.84 -8.86
C TYR A 262 12.72 12.74 -7.75
N ALA A 263 12.34 13.88 -7.17
CA ALA A 263 11.20 13.91 -6.26
C ALA A 263 9.96 13.37 -7.00
N PRO A 264 9.26 12.34 -6.49
CA PRO A 264 8.16 11.69 -7.20
C PRO A 264 7.11 12.67 -7.73
N ARG A 265 6.72 13.65 -6.92
CA ARG A 265 5.76 14.71 -7.29
C ARG A 265 6.21 15.57 -8.48
N SER A 266 7.51 15.75 -8.66
CA SER A 266 8.10 16.54 -9.75
C SER A 266 8.26 15.76 -11.07
N ALA A 267 8.09 14.42 -11.02
CA ALA A 267 8.30 13.51 -12.15
C ALA A 267 7.01 12.80 -12.59
N LEU A 268 6.04 12.59 -11.69
CA LEU A 268 4.84 11.79 -11.94
C LEU A 268 3.99 12.31 -13.11
N GLY A 269 3.83 13.64 -13.23
CA GLY A 269 3.10 14.24 -14.36
C GLY A 269 3.77 13.99 -15.71
N LEU A 270 5.12 13.97 -15.75
CA LEU A 270 5.88 13.62 -16.94
C LEU A 270 5.80 12.13 -17.24
N ALA A 271 5.84 11.28 -16.21
CA ALA A 271 5.63 9.84 -16.35
C ALA A 271 4.27 9.53 -16.98
N ALA A 272 3.21 10.24 -16.55
CA ALA A 272 1.89 10.11 -17.15
C ALA A 272 1.89 10.49 -18.64
N LEU A 273 2.46 11.64 -19.01
CA LEU A 273 2.52 12.09 -20.41
C LEU A 273 3.29 11.11 -21.30
N LEU A 274 4.45 10.63 -20.85
CA LEU A 274 5.28 9.67 -21.58
C LEU A 274 4.60 8.30 -21.71
N GLY A 275 3.89 7.86 -20.66
CA GLY A 275 3.11 6.63 -20.68
C GLY A 275 1.96 6.67 -21.67
N PHE A 276 1.24 7.80 -21.77
CA PHE A 276 0.16 7.98 -22.74
C PHE A 276 0.66 7.84 -24.19
N GLY A 277 1.84 8.39 -24.50
CA GLY A 277 2.47 8.24 -25.82
C GLY A 277 2.79 6.79 -26.18
N SER A 278 3.29 6.01 -25.22
CA SER A 278 3.60 4.59 -25.44
C SER A 278 2.39 3.65 -25.50
N THR A 279 1.22 4.08 -25.01
CA THR A 279 -0.03 3.28 -25.09
C THR A 279 -0.83 3.49 -26.38
N ARG A 280 -0.42 4.45 -27.23
CA ARG A 280 -1.05 4.75 -28.52
C ARG A 280 -0.22 4.32 -29.73
N ALA A 281 1.02 3.87 -29.51
CA ALA A 281 1.86 3.21 -30.51
C ALA A 281 1.69 1.70 -30.36
#